data_AF-A0A0B5JLK4-F1
#
_entry.id   AF-A0A0B5JLK4-F1
#
_cell.length_a   1.000
_cell.length_b   1.000
_cell.length_c   1.000
_cell.angle_alpha   90.00
_cell.angle_beta   90.00
_cell.angle_gamma   90.00
#
_symmetry.space_group_name_H-M   'P 1'
#
loop_
_entity.id
_entity.type
_entity.pdbx_description
1 polymer ?
#
loop_
_entity_poly.entity_id
_entity_poly.type
_entity_poly.pdbx_seq_one_letter_code
_entity_poly.pdbx_strand_id
1 'polypeptide(L)'
;MAGADRSGVLVTGLVRVALAAVVSEEPPVHALAEVLFCQAAVPSLGLALAFDEDQLFWFDFPGSRWTPRLPDLPSWPPTLEPPAELLRDATLCQDLRRALTALVTGVVPESKGIPVADVFPMRPVTLGEPNTLVCMVGNIFPPAVEISWQLDGDPVTQGVTHTHYTPTADLAFVRFSYLPVTPAAGDIYACVVTREGDNTSVITYWVPQNPVPSEVLETALCGAAMALGILLALLGIAMILVARRSTHG
;
A
#
# COMPACT_ATOMS: atom_id res chain seq x y z
N MET A 1 -28.86 5.15 88.18
CA MET A 1 -28.34 3.87 87.64
C MET A 1 -27.32 4.19 86.58
N ALA A 2 -26.18 3.51 86.65
CA ALA A 2 -24.94 3.77 85.96
C ALA A 2 -25.03 3.53 84.44
N GLY A 3 -24.10 4.15 83.70
CA GLY A 3 -23.89 3.89 82.28
C GLY A 3 -23.02 4.98 81.64
N ALA A 4 -21.80 5.16 82.13
CA ALA A 4 -20.75 5.79 81.36
C ALA A 4 -20.18 4.76 80.38
N ASP A 5 -20.04 5.12 79.10
CA ASP A 5 -18.92 4.56 78.33
C ASP A 5 -18.39 5.60 77.34
N ARG A 6 -17.09 5.86 77.47
CA ARG A 6 -16.23 6.64 76.59
C ARG A 6 -15.29 5.62 75.96
N SER A 7 -15.40 5.41 74.66
CA SER A 7 -14.34 4.89 73.78
C SER A 7 -14.78 5.30 72.37
N GLY A 8 -14.13 6.20 71.65
CA GLY A 8 -12.70 6.19 71.35
C GLY A 8 -12.49 5.23 70.18
N VAL A 9 -11.94 5.77 69.08
CA VAL A 9 -11.01 5.11 68.13
C VAL A 9 -11.49 4.98 66.67
N LEU A 10 -10.67 5.65 65.83
CA LEU A 10 -10.29 5.43 64.43
C LEU A 10 -11.27 5.70 63.29
N VAL A 11 -11.16 6.93 62.78
CA VAL A 11 -11.26 7.24 61.35
C VAL A 11 -10.18 6.42 60.61
N THR A 12 -10.59 5.41 59.85
CA THR A 12 -9.73 4.79 58.84
C THR A 12 -10.30 5.09 57.47
N GLY A 13 -9.74 6.14 56.84
CA GLY A 13 -9.91 6.39 55.42
C GLY A 13 -9.25 5.26 54.62
N LEU A 14 -10.01 4.62 53.75
CA LEU A 14 -9.48 3.74 52.72
C LEU A 14 -9.27 4.57 51.46
N VAL A 15 -8.11 5.22 51.34
CA VAL A 15 -7.61 5.64 50.04
C VAL A 15 -7.10 4.38 49.35
N ARG A 16 -7.91 3.80 48.47
CA ARG A 16 -7.42 2.79 47.53
C ARG A 16 -6.63 3.52 46.44
N VAL A 17 -5.32 3.56 46.59
CA VAL A 17 -4.42 3.83 45.45
C VAL A 17 -4.48 2.60 44.57
N ALA A 18 -5.18 2.69 43.45
CA ALA A 18 -5.05 1.72 42.38
C ALA A 18 -3.71 1.98 41.70
N LEU A 19 -2.73 1.12 41.97
CA LEU A 19 -1.53 1.04 41.13
C LEU A 19 -1.99 0.43 39.79
N ALA A 20 -2.27 1.28 38.81
CA ALA A 20 -2.30 0.82 37.43
C ALA A 20 -0.85 0.48 37.08
N ALA A 21 -0.49 -0.80 37.16
CA ALA A 21 0.68 -1.29 36.49
C ALA A 21 0.43 -1.03 34.99
N VAL A 22 1.06 -0.01 34.44
CA VAL A 22 1.25 0.09 33.00
C VAL A 22 2.16 -1.10 32.67
N VAL A 23 1.55 -2.23 32.33
CA VAL A 23 2.25 -3.29 31.63
C VAL A 23 2.65 -2.66 30.31
N SER A 24 3.90 -2.21 30.24
CA SER A 24 4.54 -1.88 28.97
C SER A 24 4.76 -3.20 28.26
N GLU A 25 3.70 -3.74 27.67
CA GLU A 25 3.79 -4.89 26.79
C GLU A 25 4.59 -4.41 25.57
N GLU A 26 5.75 -5.04 25.33
CA GLU A 26 6.52 -4.77 24.11
C GLU A 26 5.59 -5.04 22.92
N PRO A 27 5.55 -4.15 21.91
CA PRO A 27 4.66 -4.33 20.78
C PRO A 27 4.97 -5.67 20.10
N PRO A 28 3.94 -6.43 19.69
CA PRO A 28 4.16 -7.70 19.04
C PRO A 28 4.99 -7.50 17.76
N VAL A 29 5.92 -8.42 17.50
CA VAL A 29 6.82 -8.37 16.34
C VAL A 29 6.03 -8.39 15.02
N HIS A 30 4.87 -9.05 15.03
CA HIS A 30 3.92 -9.09 13.92
C HIS A 30 2.50 -8.84 14.42
N ALA A 31 1.70 -8.15 13.62
CA ALA A 31 0.32 -7.83 13.94
C ALA A 31 -0.64 -8.47 12.91
N LEU A 32 -1.56 -9.30 13.37
CA LEU A 32 -2.70 -9.72 12.55
C LEU A 32 -3.88 -8.81 12.87
N ALA A 33 -4.36 -8.05 11.88
CA ALA A 33 -5.42 -7.07 12.04
C ALA A 33 -6.61 -7.43 11.15
N GLU A 34 -7.76 -7.67 11.77
CA GLU A 34 -9.04 -7.79 11.08
C GLU A 34 -9.87 -6.54 11.37
N VAL A 35 -10.18 -5.77 10.31
CA VAL A 35 -10.83 -4.46 10.46
C VAL A 35 -12.08 -4.38 9.62
N LEU A 36 -13.22 -4.35 10.31
CA LEU A 36 -14.52 -3.97 9.77
C LEU A 36 -14.71 -2.46 9.92
N PHE A 37 -14.95 -1.76 8.82
CA PHE A 37 -15.32 -0.34 8.85
C PHE A 37 -16.67 -0.11 8.18
N CYS A 38 -17.40 0.89 8.66
CA CYS A 38 -18.62 1.39 8.03
C CYS A 38 -18.64 2.92 8.03
N GLN A 39 -19.13 3.51 6.95
CA GLN A 39 -19.13 4.96 6.74
C GLN A 39 -20.32 5.41 5.89
N ALA A 40 -20.50 6.73 5.74
CA ALA A 40 -21.52 7.29 4.86
C ALA A 40 -21.08 7.34 3.38
N ALA A 41 -19.78 7.60 3.18
CA ALA A 41 -19.07 7.63 1.91
C ALA A 41 -19.01 6.25 1.20
N VAL A 42 -18.59 6.20 -0.05
CA VAL A 42 -18.43 4.94 -0.81
C VAL A 42 -16.95 4.50 -0.80
N PRO A 43 -16.66 3.22 -0.46
CA PRO A 43 -17.57 2.16 -0.06
C PRO A 43 -18.15 2.40 1.34
N SER A 44 -19.43 2.10 1.54
CA SER A 44 -20.12 2.33 2.83
C SER A 44 -19.76 1.31 3.91
N LEU A 45 -19.11 0.22 3.52
CA LEU A 45 -18.70 -0.89 4.36
C LEU A 45 -17.49 -1.58 3.72
N GLY A 46 -16.56 -2.06 4.54
CA GLY A 46 -15.49 -2.94 4.11
C GLY A 46 -14.94 -3.75 5.28
N LEU A 47 -14.37 -4.90 4.97
CA LEU A 47 -13.71 -5.79 5.91
C LEU A 47 -12.45 -6.35 5.26
N ALA A 48 -11.33 -6.22 5.95
CA ALA A 48 -10.04 -6.70 5.49
C ALA A 48 -9.27 -7.36 6.63
N LEU A 49 -8.56 -8.44 6.28
CA LEU A 49 -7.56 -9.08 7.13
C LEU A 49 -6.18 -8.72 6.59
N ALA A 50 -5.35 -8.11 7.43
CA ALA A 50 -3.97 -7.77 7.15
C ALA A 50 -3.01 -8.47 8.11
N PHE A 51 -1.85 -8.87 7.62
CA PHE A 51 -0.71 -9.28 8.44
C PHE A 51 0.37 -8.23 8.27
N ASP A 52 0.73 -7.59 9.38
CA ASP A 52 1.47 -6.33 9.44
C ASP A 52 0.76 -5.24 8.63
N GLU A 53 1.23 -4.93 7.43
CA GLU A 53 0.63 -3.96 6.51
C GLU A 53 0.24 -4.60 5.16
N ASP A 54 0.35 -5.92 5.05
CA ASP A 54 0.02 -6.68 3.85
C ASP A 54 -1.39 -7.26 3.96
N GLN A 55 -2.28 -6.85 3.06
CA GLN A 55 -3.62 -7.42 2.97
C GLN A 55 -3.55 -8.88 2.53
N LEU A 56 -4.09 -9.77 3.35
CA LEU A 56 -4.23 -11.18 3.02
C LEU A 56 -5.57 -11.44 2.34
N PHE A 57 -6.65 -10.94 2.94
CA PHE A 57 -8.02 -11.15 2.47
C PHE A 57 -8.86 -9.89 2.62
N TRP A 58 -9.91 -9.79 1.80
CA TRP A 58 -11.00 -8.85 1.98
C TRP A 58 -12.33 -9.57 1.83
N PHE A 59 -13.37 -9.08 2.49
CA PHE A 59 -14.69 -9.70 2.44
C PHE A 59 -15.56 -9.06 1.36
N ASP A 60 -16.01 -9.88 0.41
CA ASP A 60 -16.99 -9.52 -0.61
C ASP A 60 -18.40 -9.62 -0.02
N PHE A 61 -18.93 -8.51 0.47
CA PHE A 61 -20.26 -8.46 1.07
C PHE A 61 -21.38 -8.90 0.09
N PRO A 62 -21.46 -8.38 -1.16
CA PRO A 62 -22.40 -8.87 -2.15
C PRO A 62 -22.28 -10.38 -2.42
N GLY A 63 -21.04 -10.89 -2.53
CA GLY A 63 -20.77 -12.31 -2.75
C GLY A 63 -20.81 -13.20 -1.50
N SER A 64 -20.93 -12.60 -0.30
CA SER A 64 -20.87 -13.24 1.02
C SER A 64 -19.70 -14.22 1.17
N ARG A 65 -18.49 -13.80 0.76
CA ARG A 65 -17.30 -14.65 0.77
C ARG A 65 -16.02 -13.85 1.02
N TRP A 66 -15.05 -14.48 1.66
CA TRP A 66 -13.67 -14.00 1.71
C TRP A 66 -12.99 -14.17 0.36
N THR A 67 -12.27 -13.13 -0.08
CA THR A 67 -11.51 -13.11 -1.33
C THR A 67 -10.03 -12.89 -1.01
N PRO A 68 -9.12 -13.74 -1.51
CA PRO A 68 -7.69 -13.57 -1.28
C PRO A 68 -7.13 -12.39 -2.08
N ARG A 69 -6.12 -11.72 -1.53
CA ARG A 69 -5.38 -10.65 -2.21
C ARG A 69 -4.53 -11.17 -3.38
N LEU A 70 -3.97 -12.37 -3.23
CA LEU A 70 -3.12 -13.03 -4.22
C LEU A 70 -3.74 -14.36 -4.65
N PRO A 71 -3.57 -14.77 -5.92
CA PRO A 71 -4.20 -15.97 -6.46
C PRO A 71 -3.66 -17.29 -5.89
N ASP A 72 -2.47 -17.28 -5.30
CA ASP A 72 -1.78 -18.41 -4.71
C ASP A 72 -2.07 -18.59 -3.20
N LEU A 73 -2.73 -17.63 -2.56
CA LEU A 73 -3.17 -17.78 -1.18
C LEU A 73 -4.27 -18.86 -1.06
N PRO A 74 -4.23 -19.68 0.01
CA PRO A 74 -5.26 -20.68 0.25
C PRO A 74 -6.62 -20.02 0.45
N SER A 75 -7.70 -20.75 0.11
CA SER A 75 -9.05 -20.26 0.36
C SER A 75 -9.30 -20.11 1.87
N TRP A 76 -10.15 -19.15 2.24
CA TRP A 76 -10.54 -18.93 3.63
C TRP A 76 -11.11 -20.21 4.27
N PRO A 77 -10.67 -20.58 5.49
CA PRO A 77 -11.20 -21.75 6.18
C PRO A 77 -12.69 -21.57 6.52
N PRO A 78 -13.59 -22.44 6.04
CA PRO A 78 -15.03 -22.24 6.19
C PRO A 78 -15.54 -22.35 7.63
N THR A 79 -14.71 -22.84 8.57
CA THR A 79 -15.07 -23.07 9.97
C THR A 79 -14.65 -21.96 10.92
N LEU A 80 -13.81 -21.00 10.49
CA LEU A 80 -13.31 -19.94 11.37
C LEU A 80 -14.38 -18.88 11.64
N GLU A 81 -15.05 -18.43 10.58
CA GLU A 81 -16.01 -17.34 10.68
C GLU A 81 -17.07 -17.44 9.57
N PRO A 82 -18.34 -17.71 9.92
CA PRO A 82 -19.41 -17.86 8.95
C PRO A 82 -19.87 -16.48 8.43
N PRO A 83 -20.16 -16.34 7.11
CA PRO A 83 -20.63 -15.08 6.53
C PRO A 83 -21.85 -14.44 7.24
N ALA A 84 -22.69 -15.24 7.89
CA ALA A 84 -23.87 -14.75 8.61
C ALA A 84 -23.51 -13.93 9.87
N GLU A 85 -22.39 -14.22 10.52
CA GLU A 85 -21.90 -13.44 11.67
C GLU A 85 -21.35 -12.09 11.20
N LEU A 86 -20.51 -12.10 10.15
CA LEU A 86 -19.97 -10.88 9.53
C LEU A 86 -21.06 -9.91 9.02
N LEU A 87 -22.16 -10.43 8.48
CA LEU A 87 -23.29 -9.61 8.05
C LEU A 87 -24.03 -8.97 9.23
N ARG A 88 -24.07 -9.63 10.40
CA ARG A 88 -24.65 -9.05 11.62
C ARG A 88 -23.75 -7.95 12.17
N ASP A 89 -22.44 -8.16 12.18
CA ASP A 89 -21.47 -7.16 12.65
C ASP A 89 -21.46 -5.93 11.74
N ALA A 90 -21.57 -6.13 10.41
CA ALA A 90 -21.76 -5.06 9.46
C ALA A 90 -23.03 -4.22 9.75
N THR A 91 -24.14 -4.89 10.05
CA THR A 91 -25.40 -4.22 10.40
C THR A 91 -25.25 -3.43 11.69
N LEU A 92 -24.65 -4.04 12.72
CA LEU A 92 -24.37 -3.41 14.00
C LEU A 92 -23.46 -2.18 13.83
N CYS A 93 -22.41 -2.27 13.01
CA CYS A 93 -21.54 -1.15 12.70
C CYS A 93 -22.34 0.02 12.13
N GLN A 94 -23.18 -0.24 11.13
CA GLN A 94 -23.98 0.81 10.49
C GLN A 94 -25.01 1.43 11.43
N ASP A 95 -25.66 0.63 12.28
CA ASP A 95 -26.58 1.10 13.32
C ASP A 95 -25.87 2.00 14.33
N LEU A 96 -24.72 1.53 14.85
CA LEU A 96 -23.91 2.26 15.80
C LEU A 96 -23.41 3.58 15.21
N ARG A 97 -22.90 3.56 13.97
CA ARG A 97 -22.48 4.77 13.26
C ARG A 97 -23.62 5.78 13.19
N ARG A 98 -24.82 5.36 12.75
CA ARG A 98 -25.98 6.26 12.66
C ARG A 98 -26.35 6.87 14.01
N ALA A 99 -26.39 6.06 15.06
CA ALA A 99 -26.71 6.52 16.41
C ALA A 99 -25.65 7.49 16.95
N LEU A 100 -24.37 7.15 16.82
CA LEU A 100 -23.26 8.01 17.27
C LEU A 100 -23.20 9.32 16.48
N THR A 101 -23.35 9.27 15.15
CA THR A 101 -23.43 10.48 14.32
C THR A 101 -24.54 11.40 14.82
N ALA A 102 -25.74 10.90 15.09
CA ALA A 102 -26.84 11.72 15.60
C ALA A 102 -26.53 12.38 16.96
N LEU A 103 -25.72 11.74 17.81
CA LEU A 103 -25.33 12.27 19.12
C LEU A 103 -24.20 13.31 19.04
N VAL A 104 -23.27 13.17 18.10
CA VAL A 104 -22.02 13.96 18.06
C VAL A 104 -21.96 14.97 16.92
N THR A 105 -22.95 14.99 16.02
CA THR A 105 -23.00 15.96 14.91
C THR A 105 -23.01 17.39 15.45
N GLY A 106 -22.06 18.20 14.98
CA GLY A 106 -21.88 19.59 15.43
C GLY A 106 -21.15 19.75 16.76
N VAL A 107 -20.82 18.65 17.45
CA VAL A 107 -20.04 18.63 18.70
C VAL A 107 -18.61 18.18 18.44
N VAL A 108 -18.43 17.13 17.64
CA VAL A 108 -17.11 16.54 17.35
C VAL A 108 -16.82 16.68 15.85
N PRO A 109 -15.65 17.21 15.45
CA PRO A 109 -15.26 17.24 14.04
C PRO A 109 -14.97 15.83 13.54
N GLU A 110 -15.28 15.56 12.27
CA GLU A 110 -14.87 14.32 11.63
C GLU A 110 -13.34 14.29 11.49
N SER A 111 -12.73 13.18 11.92
CA SER A 111 -11.32 12.92 11.65
C SER A 111 -11.11 12.71 10.16
N LYS A 112 -10.09 13.37 9.61
CA LYS A 112 -9.74 13.30 8.18
C LYS A 112 -8.23 13.25 8.03
N GLY A 113 -7.73 12.14 7.48
CA GLY A 113 -6.35 11.98 7.04
C GLY A 113 -6.10 12.72 5.73
N ILE A 114 -4.90 13.27 5.57
CA ILE A 114 -4.43 13.83 4.30
C ILE A 114 -3.70 12.71 3.56
N PRO A 115 -4.23 12.21 2.43
CA PRO A 115 -3.60 11.11 1.72
C PRO A 115 -2.18 11.48 1.30
N VAL A 116 -1.25 10.55 1.47
CA VAL A 116 0.15 10.70 1.01
C VAL A 116 0.37 9.66 -0.07
N ALA A 117 0.84 10.10 -1.23
CA ALA A 117 0.97 9.24 -2.41
C ALA A 117 2.41 9.19 -2.90
N ASP A 118 2.93 7.98 -3.10
CA ASP A 118 4.23 7.71 -3.70
C ASP A 118 4.06 6.91 -4.99
N VAL A 119 4.81 7.27 -6.03
CA VAL A 119 4.76 6.61 -7.33
C VAL A 119 6.12 6.00 -7.68
N PHE A 120 6.11 4.71 -7.99
CA PHE A 120 7.32 3.97 -8.34
C PHE A 120 7.04 2.85 -9.34
N PRO A 121 8.04 2.43 -10.15
CA PRO A 121 7.88 1.32 -11.07
C PRO A 121 8.05 -0.01 -10.34
N MET A 122 7.32 -1.04 -10.80
CA MET A 122 7.39 -2.39 -10.22
C MET A 122 8.71 -3.11 -10.54
N ARG A 123 9.35 -2.74 -11.65
CA ARG A 123 10.65 -3.26 -12.11
C ARG A 123 11.57 -2.10 -12.50
N PRO A 124 12.91 -2.29 -12.51
CA PRO A 124 13.83 -1.30 -13.08
C PRO A 124 13.38 -0.85 -14.48
N VAL A 125 13.54 0.44 -14.76
CA VAL A 125 12.98 1.05 -15.97
C VAL A 125 13.88 0.76 -17.16
N THR A 126 13.32 0.16 -18.21
CA THR A 126 13.92 0.10 -19.55
C THR A 126 12.99 0.83 -20.51
N LEU A 127 13.50 1.78 -21.28
CA LEU A 127 12.67 2.56 -22.20
C LEU A 127 12.14 1.66 -23.33
N GLY A 128 10.86 1.81 -23.66
CA GLY A 128 10.20 1.03 -24.70
C GLY A 128 9.83 -0.40 -24.30
N GLU A 129 10.08 -0.82 -23.06
CA GLU A 129 9.68 -2.13 -22.54
C GLU A 129 8.48 -2.03 -21.56
N PRO A 130 7.58 -3.04 -21.54
CA PRO A 130 6.43 -3.04 -20.63
C PRO A 130 6.84 -3.06 -19.16
N ASN A 131 6.23 -2.18 -18.36
CA ASN A 131 6.36 -2.07 -16.91
C ASN A 131 4.98 -1.79 -16.27
N THR A 132 4.95 -1.64 -14.95
CA THR A 132 3.76 -1.23 -14.21
C THR A 132 4.17 -0.18 -13.20
N LEU A 133 3.52 0.99 -13.25
CA LEU A 133 3.63 1.99 -12.20
C LEU A 133 2.69 1.63 -11.06
N VAL A 134 3.17 1.82 -9.84
CA VAL A 134 2.43 1.65 -8.61
C VAL A 134 2.27 3.02 -7.98
N CYS A 135 1.04 3.40 -7.65
CA CYS A 135 0.75 4.52 -6.75
C CYS A 135 0.30 3.95 -5.41
N MET A 136 1.18 4.06 -4.41
CA MET A 136 0.88 3.70 -3.03
C MET A 136 0.30 4.93 -2.34
N VAL A 137 -0.91 4.83 -1.79
CA VAL A 137 -1.60 5.93 -1.12
C VAL A 137 -1.82 5.54 0.34
N GLY A 138 -1.13 6.20 1.26
CA GLY A 138 -1.26 6.03 2.71
C GLY A 138 -1.99 7.17 3.41
N ASN A 139 -2.12 7.08 4.74
CA ASN A 139 -2.82 8.04 5.59
C ASN A 139 -4.27 8.32 5.13
N ILE A 140 -4.94 7.29 4.60
CA ILE A 140 -6.31 7.41 4.13
C ILE A 140 -7.24 7.27 5.33
N PHE A 141 -7.96 8.35 5.67
CA PHE A 141 -9.05 8.30 6.63
C PHE A 141 -10.08 9.42 6.34
N PRO A 142 -11.38 9.13 6.26
CA PRO A 142 -11.96 7.78 6.13
C PRO A 142 -11.54 7.08 4.80
N PRO A 143 -11.74 5.75 4.64
CA PRO A 143 -11.42 5.00 3.42
C PRO A 143 -12.36 5.36 2.24
N ALA A 144 -12.22 6.57 1.72
CA ALA A 144 -13.02 7.15 0.65
C ALA A 144 -12.16 8.09 -0.21
N VAL A 145 -11.34 7.49 -1.08
CA VAL A 145 -10.51 8.22 -2.06
C VAL A 145 -10.72 7.68 -3.47
N GLU A 146 -10.70 8.60 -4.41
CA GLU A 146 -10.61 8.35 -5.85
C GLU A 146 -9.15 8.48 -6.27
N ILE A 147 -8.63 7.48 -6.99
CA ILE A 147 -7.26 7.46 -7.50
C ILE A 147 -7.35 7.39 -9.02
N SER A 148 -6.79 8.38 -9.71
CA SER A 148 -6.76 8.43 -11.18
C SER A 148 -5.36 8.66 -11.70
N TRP A 149 -5.12 8.27 -12.95
CA TRP A 149 -3.83 8.42 -13.61
C TRP A 149 -3.90 9.40 -14.76
N GLN A 150 -2.79 10.09 -15.01
CA GLN A 150 -2.59 10.91 -16.20
C GLN A 150 -1.24 10.61 -16.85
N LEU A 151 -1.17 10.77 -18.17
CA LEU A 151 0.05 10.80 -18.97
C LEU A 151 0.07 12.13 -19.71
N ASP A 152 1.08 12.95 -19.46
CA ASP A 152 1.24 14.30 -20.03
C ASP A 152 0.03 15.22 -19.82
N GLY A 153 -0.70 15.00 -18.72
CA GLY A 153 -1.92 15.72 -18.35
C GLY A 153 -3.22 15.09 -18.85
N ASP A 154 -3.15 14.12 -19.77
CA ASP A 154 -4.33 13.43 -20.28
C ASP A 154 -4.71 12.22 -19.41
N PRO A 155 -6.01 12.02 -19.08
CA PRO A 155 -6.45 10.90 -18.26
C PRO A 155 -6.16 9.52 -18.88
N VAL A 156 -5.65 8.59 -18.08
CA VAL A 156 -5.40 7.20 -18.47
C VAL A 156 -6.20 6.26 -17.57
N THR A 157 -7.03 5.43 -18.20
CA THR A 157 -7.89 4.46 -17.49
C THR A 157 -7.67 3.02 -17.94
N GLN A 158 -7.05 2.80 -19.10
CA GLN A 158 -6.86 1.47 -19.67
C GLN A 158 -5.91 0.64 -18.80
N GLY A 159 -6.39 -0.52 -18.32
CA GLY A 159 -5.60 -1.44 -17.52
C GLY A 159 -5.34 -0.97 -16.08
N VAL A 160 -5.88 0.20 -15.68
CA VAL A 160 -5.76 0.68 -14.30
C VAL A 160 -6.52 -0.25 -13.38
N THR A 161 -5.87 -0.67 -12.29
CA THR A 161 -6.49 -1.46 -11.24
C THR A 161 -6.19 -0.85 -9.87
N HIS A 162 -7.04 -1.13 -8.90
CA HIS A 162 -6.90 -0.66 -7.53
C HIS A 162 -7.07 -1.82 -6.56
N THR A 163 -6.33 -1.82 -5.45
CA THR A 163 -6.60 -2.71 -4.34
C THR A 163 -7.81 -2.22 -3.54
N HIS A 164 -8.31 -3.11 -2.68
CA HIS A 164 -9.14 -2.70 -1.56
C HIS A 164 -8.31 -1.92 -0.54
N TYR A 165 -8.98 -1.30 0.43
CA TYR A 165 -8.33 -0.62 1.54
C TYR A 165 -7.71 -1.65 2.49
N THR A 166 -6.43 -1.48 2.79
CA THR A 166 -5.70 -2.28 3.78
C THR A 166 -5.60 -1.46 5.06
N PRO A 167 -6.06 -1.98 6.22
CA PRO A 167 -5.95 -1.27 7.48
C PRO A 167 -4.49 -1.18 7.93
N THR A 168 -4.13 -0.09 8.58
CA THR A 168 -2.82 0.11 9.22
C THR A 168 -2.98 0.20 10.75
N ALA A 169 -1.89 0.04 11.49
CA ALA A 169 -1.91 -0.02 12.97
C ALA A 169 -2.39 1.28 13.63
N ASP A 170 -2.32 2.41 12.94
CA ASP A 170 -2.77 3.74 13.38
C ASP A 170 -4.24 4.05 13.06
N LEU A 171 -5.04 3.02 12.72
CA LEU A 171 -6.45 3.12 12.32
C LEU A 171 -6.67 3.91 11.02
N ALA A 172 -5.62 4.09 10.22
CA ALA A 172 -5.73 4.59 8.86
C ALA A 172 -5.82 3.41 7.86
N PHE A 173 -5.79 3.76 6.58
CA PHE A 173 -5.77 2.80 5.49
C PHE A 173 -4.69 3.14 4.47
N VAL A 174 -4.17 2.11 3.82
CA VAL A 174 -3.38 2.20 2.59
C VAL A 174 -4.15 1.61 1.42
N ARG A 175 -3.96 2.15 0.22
CA ARG A 175 -4.54 1.64 -1.02
C ARG A 175 -3.53 1.77 -2.15
N PHE A 176 -3.45 0.77 -3.01
CA PHE A 176 -2.55 0.76 -4.15
C PHE A 176 -3.34 0.88 -5.45
N SER A 177 -2.78 1.62 -6.41
CA SER A 177 -3.23 1.63 -7.80
C SER A 177 -2.10 1.21 -8.73
N TYR A 178 -2.43 0.43 -9.75
CA TYR A 178 -1.47 -0.08 -10.73
C TYR A 178 -1.84 0.42 -12.11
N LEU A 179 -0.86 0.96 -12.84
CA LEU A 179 -0.98 1.39 -14.22
C LEU A 179 0.04 0.62 -15.10
N PRO A 180 -0.41 -0.26 -16.01
CA PRO A 180 0.46 -0.84 -17.03
C PRO A 180 0.96 0.25 -17.99
N VAL A 181 2.27 0.29 -18.24
CA VAL A 181 2.92 1.33 -19.07
C VAL A 181 4.01 0.73 -19.95
N THR A 182 4.38 1.45 -21.00
CA THR A 182 5.61 1.23 -21.77
C THR A 182 6.37 2.56 -21.80
N PRO A 183 7.23 2.85 -20.80
CA PRO A 183 7.76 4.19 -20.60
C PRO A 183 8.64 4.64 -21.77
N ALA A 184 8.39 5.85 -22.28
CA ALA A 184 9.25 6.52 -23.26
C ALA A 184 9.99 7.71 -22.62
N ALA A 185 11.07 8.13 -23.27
CA ALA A 185 11.81 9.31 -22.81
C ALA A 185 10.94 10.56 -22.97
N GLY A 186 10.72 11.28 -21.86
CA GLY A 186 9.92 12.50 -21.84
C GLY A 186 8.52 12.32 -21.27
N ASP A 187 8.02 11.08 -21.13
CA ASP A 187 6.72 10.80 -20.53
C ASP A 187 6.65 11.33 -19.09
N ILE A 188 5.57 12.04 -18.77
CA ILE A 188 5.25 12.50 -17.42
C ILE A 188 3.96 11.83 -16.96
N TYR A 189 4.09 10.87 -16.04
CA TYR A 189 2.94 10.24 -15.41
C TYR A 189 2.55 10.99 -14.14
N ALA A 190 1.27 11.00 -13.81
CA ALA A 190 0.79 11.53 -12.55
C ALA A 190 -0.25 10.60 -11.92
N CYS A 191 -0.11 10.34 -10.62
CA CYS A 191 -1.16 9.77 -9.78
C CYS A 191 -1.89 10.92 -9.08
N VAL A 192 -3.19 11.01 -9.29
CA VAL A 192 -4.06 12.05 -8.72
C VAL A 192 -5.00 11.40 -7.73
N VAL A 193 -4.88 11.79 -6.46
CA VAL A 193 -5.66 11.27 -5.35
C VAL A 193 -6.60 12.34 -4.84
N THR A 194 -7.90 12.07 -4.86
CA THR A 194 -8.94 12.99 -4.38
C THR A 194 -9.77 12.30 -3.31
N ARG A 195 -9.88 12.92 -2.14
CA ARG A 195 -10.78 12.43 -1.09
C ARG A 195 -12.23 12.76 -1.45
N GLU A 196 -13.16 11.88 -1.08
CA GLU A 196 -14.58 12.14 -1.31
C GLU A 196 -15.02 13.44 -0.61
N GLY A 197 -15.65 14.33 -1.38
CA GLY A 197 -16.13 15.63 -0.90
C GLY A 197 -15.07 16.75 -0.86
N ASP A 198 -13.81 16.47 -1.21
CA ASP A 198 -12.79 17.50 -1.36
C ASP A 198 -12.77 18.10 -2.78
N ASN A 199 -12.43 19.38 -2.87
CA ASN A 199 -12.18 20.06 -4.16
C ASN A 199 -10.70 20.09 -4.56
N THR A 200 -9.83 19.53 -3.71
CA THR A 200 -8.38 19.55 -3.88
C THR A 200 -7.85 18.12 -3.92
N SER A 201 -6.87 17.89 -4.78
CA SER A 201 -6.25 16.59 -4.97
C SER A 201 -4.77 16.64 -4.63
N VAL A 202 -4.25 15.52 -4.15
CA VAL A 202 -2.80 15.29 -4.05
C VAL A 202 -2.34 14.72 -5.37
N ILE A 203 -1.32 15.34 -5.98
CA ILE A 203 -0.77 14.93 -7.27
C ILE A 203 0.68 14.54 -7.07
N THR A 204 1.00 13.30 -7.40
CA THR A 204 2.37 12.78 -7.37
C THR A 204 2.81 12.44 -8.78
N TYR A 205 3.87 13.11 -9.23
CA TYR A 205 4.43 12.92 -10.56
C TYR A 205 5.50 11.82 -10.57
N TRP A 206 5.59 11.12 -11.69
CA TRP A 206 6.66 10.18 -11.97
C TRP A 206 7.16 10.35 -13.40
N VAL A 207 8.47 10.32 -13.54
CA VAL A 207 9.18 10.40 -14.82
C VAL A 207 10.20 9.28 -14.90
N PRO A 208 10.45 8.69 -16.08
CA PRO A 208 11.53 7.72 -16.25
C PRO A 208 12.89 8.34 -15.89
N GLN A 209 13.48 7.90 -14.78
CA GLN A 209 14.82 8.31 -14.34
C GLN A 209 15.80 7.16 -14.50
N ASN A 210 17.01 7.46 -14.98
CA ASN A 210 18.13 6.52 -15.09
C ASN A 210 17.72 5.16 -15.72
N PRO A 211 17.18 5.15 -16.96
CA PRO A 211 16.75 3.91 -17.58
C PRO A 211 17.94 2.97 -17.77
N VAL A 212 17.73 1.70 -17.46
CA VAL A 212 18.66 0.61 -17.76
C VAL A 212 18.75 0.48 -19.29
N PRO A 213 19.95 0.32 -19.87
CA PRO A 213 20.08 0.00 -21.28
C PRO A 213 19.27 -1.25 -21.63
N SER A 214 18.59 -1.26 -22.77
CA SER A 214 17.88 -2.47 -23.20
C SER A 214 18.85 -3.62 -23.45
N GLU A 215 18.43 -4.86 -23.18
CA GLU A 215 19.27 -6.04 -23.41
C GLU A 215 19.71 -6.16 -24.87
N VAL A 216 18.86 -5.72 -25.81
CA VAL A 216 19.18 -5.67 -27.24
C VAL A 216 20.32 -4.69 -27.52
N LEU A 217 20.32 -3.51 -26.89
CA LEU A 217 21.39 -2.53 -27.03
C LEU A 217 22.69 -3.06 -26.43
N GLU A 218 22.62 -3.68 -25.25
CA GLU A 218 23.78 -4.26 -24.58
C GLU A 218 24.42 -5.40 -25.41
N THR A 219 23.60 -6.34 -25.89
CA THR A 219 24.06 -7.45 -26.74
C THR A 219 24.62 -6.96 -28.07
N ALA A 220 24.01 -5.95 -28.69
CA ALA A 220 24.51 -5.34 -29.91
C ALA A 220 25.87 -4.66 -29.71
N LEU A 221 26.05 -3.88 -28.63
CA LEU A 221 27.34 -3.25 -28.31
C LEU A 221 28.42 -4.30 -28.04
N CYS A 222 28.10 -5.34 -27.26
CA CYS A 222 29.03 -6.43 -26.95
C CYS A 222 29.44 -7.20 -28.22
N GLY A 223 28.47 -7.51 -29.08
CA GLY A 223 28.72 -8.14 -30.39
C GLY A 223 29.60 -7.27 -31.30
N ALA A 224 29.32 -5.97 -31.38
CA ALA A 224 30.13 -5.03 -32.17
C ALA A 224 31.57 -4.93 -31.65
N ALA A 225 31.75 -4.85 -30.33
CA ALA A 225 33.07 -4.82 -29.71
C ALA A 225 33.86 -6.11 -29.98
N MET A 226 33.23 -7.29 -29.87
CA MET A 226 33.85 -8.56 -30.20
C MET A 226 34.27 -8.64 -31.68
N ALA A 227 33.38 -8.24 -32.61
CA ALA A 227 33.69 -8.24 -34.04
C ALA A 227 34.88 -7.32 -34.37
N LEU A 228 34.91 -6.12 -33.77
CA LEU A 228 36.03 -5.19 -33.92
C LEU A 228 37.34 -5.77 -33.36
N GLY A 229 37.28 -6.42 -32.19
CA GLY A 229 38.43 -7.11 -31.60
C GLY A 229 39.01 -8.20 -32.50
N ILE A 230 38.14 -9.01 -33.12
CA ILE A 230 38.55 -10.05 -34.08
C ILE A 230 39.21 -9.44 -35.32
N LEU A 231 38.63 -8.38 -35.89
CA LEU A 231 39.20 -7.69 -37.07
C LEU A 231 40.60 -7.12 -36.78
N LEU A 232 40.77 -6.48 -35.62
CA LEU A 232 42.05 -5.94 -35.19
C LEU A 232 43.09 -7.05 -34.95
N ALA A 233 42.68 -8.18 -34.36
CA ALA A 233 43.55 -9.34 -34.18
C ALA A 233 44.01 -9.92 -35.53
N LEU A 234 43.10 -10.09 -36.49
CA LEU A 234 43.43 -10.59 -37.83
C LEU A 234 44.38 -9.64 -38.58
N LEU A 235 44.15 -8.33 -38.51
CA LEU A 235 45.04 -7.31 -39.09
C LEU A 235 46.43 -7.35 -38.45
N GLY A 236 46.50 -7.48 -37.12
CA GLY A 236 47.76 -7.62 -36.40
C GLY A 236 48.54 -8.87 -36.82
N ILE A 237 47.87 -10.01 -36.95
CA ILE A 237 48.48 -11.25 -37.44
C ILE A 237 49.01 -11.08 -38.87
N ALA A 238 48.22 -10.47 -39.77
CA ALA A 238 48.63 -10.23 -41.14
C ALA A 238 49.89 -9.35 -41.22
N MET A 239 49.94 -8.26 -40.44
CA MET A 239 51.11 -7.38 -40.34
C MET A 239 52.36 -8.12 -39.87
N ILE A 240 52.25 -8.97 -38.85
CA ILE A 240 53.36 -9.79 -38.35
C ILE A 240 53.86 -10.77 -39.43
N LEU A 241 52.95 -11.41 -40.16
CA LEU A 241 53.31 -12.33 -41.24
C LEU A 241 54.01 -11.62 -42.39
N VAL A 242 53.57 -10.41 -42.75
CA VAL A 242 54.23 -9.57 -43.77
C VAL A 242 55.63 -9.17 -43.31
N ALA A 243 55.77 -8.68 -42.08
CA ALA A 243 57.06 -8.29 -41.52
C ALA A 243 58.07 -9.46 -41.50
N ARG A 244 57.63 -10.66 -41.07
CA ARG A 244 58.48 -11.86 -41.06
C ARG A 244 58.89 -12.32 -42.46
N ARG A 245 58.03 -12.14 -43.47
CA ARG A 245 58.39 -12.42 -44.87
C ARG A 245 59.41 -11.44 -45.41
N SER A 246 59.31 -10.16 -45.06
CA SER A 246 60.29 -9.14 -45.48
C SER A 246 61.67 -9.28 -44.83
N THR A 247 61.79 -9.94 -43.67
CA THR A 247 63.08 -10.18 -43.00
C THR A 247 63.84 -11.41 -43.52
N HIS A 248 63.20 -12.26 -44.34
CA HIS A 248 63.77 -13.51 -44.85
C HIS A 248 64.00 -13.52 -46.38
N GLY A 249 63.83 -12.39 -47.06
CA GLY A 249 64.15 -12.21 -48.48
C GLY A 249 65.14 -11.09 -48.70
#